data_AF-A0A7Z7R0K7-F1
#
_entry.id   AF-A0A7Z7R0K7-F1
#
_cell.length_a   1.000
_cell.length_b   1.000
_cell.length_c   1.000
_cell.angle_alpha   90.00
_cell.angle_beta   90.00
_cell.angle_gamma   90.00
#
_symmetry.space_group_name_H-M   'P 1'
#
loop_
_entity.id
_entity.type
_entity.pdbx_description
1 polymer ?
#
loop_
_entity_poly.entity_id
_entity_poly.type
_entity_poly.pdbx_seq_one_letter_code
_entity_poly.pdbx_strand_id
1 'polypeptide(L)' 'MRKEIEALIFSDVSSYDIYVNTGVNQGLIGDIKDGYLTIDSMPYIDAERLYHFAMERKSLVTN' A
#
# COMPACT_ATOMS: atom_id res chain seq x y z
N MET A 1 -10.63 0.60 -4.52
CA MET A 1 -9.18 0.88 -4.60
C MET A 1 -8.67 1.58 -3.34
N ARG A 2 -8.98 2.87 -3.13
CA ARG A 2 -8.45 3.65 -2.00
C ARG A 2 -8.53 2.96 -0.64
N LYS A 3 -9.73 2.52 -0.22
CA LYS A 3 -9.95 1.83 1.07
C LYS A 3 -9.01 0.64 1.30
N GLU A 4 -8.67 -0.09 0.25
CA GLU A 4 -7.82 -1.27 0.34
C GLU A 4 -6.34 -0.93 0.41
N ILE A 5 -5.94 0.14 -0.26
CA ILE A 5 -4.60 0.72 -0.12
C ILE A 5 -4.44 1.29 1.29
N GLU A 6 -5.44 2.00 1.82
CA GLU A 6 -5.48 2.51 3.20
C GLU A 6 -5.34 1.35 4.20
N ALA A 7 -6.14 0.29 4.04
CA ALA A 7 -6.07 -0.89 4.90
C ALA A 7 -4.69 -1.57 4.84
N LEU A 8 -4.05 -1.62 3.67
CA LEU A 8 -2.70 -2.15 3.51
C LEU A 8 -1.65 -1.25 4.18
N ILE A 9 -1.66 0.06 3.89
CA ILE A 9 -0.66 1.01 4.40
C ILE A 9 -0.70 1.05 5.92
N PHE A 10 -1.89 1.10 6.52
CA PHE A 10 -2.07 1.17 7.97
C PHE A 10 -2.19 -0.21 8.65
N SER A 11 -1.81 -1.29 7.97
CA SER A 11 -1.73 -2.63 8.57
C SER A 11 -0.42 -2.84 9.34
N ASP A 12 -0.25 -4.06 9.85
CA ASP A 12 0.98 -4.58 10.45
C ASP A 12 2.11 -4.84 9.44
N VAL A 13 1.83 -4.73 8.14
CA VAL A 13 2.83 -4.91 7.09
C VAL A 13 3.83 -3.75 7.11
N SER A 14 5.11 -4.09 7.18
CA SER A 14 6.16 -3.08 7.17
C SER A 14 6.22 -2.35 5.83
N SER A 15 6.61 -1.08 5.83
CA SER A 15 6.78 -0.33 4.58
C SER A 15 7.84 -0.96 3.66
N TYR A 16 8.80 -1.68 4.24
CA TYR A 16 9.80 -2.45 3.50
C TYR A 16 9.17 -3.65 2.80
N ASP A 17 8.30 -4.42 3.46
CA ASP A 17 7.62 -5.56 2.85
C ASP A 17 6.69 -5.11 1.72
N ILE A 18 5.98 -3.99 1.90
CA ILE A 18 5.18 -3.39 0.83
C ILE A 18 6.09 -3.02 -0.35
N TYR A 19 7.22 -2.38 -0.12
CA TYR A 19 8.19 -2.07 -1.17
C TYR A 19 8.69 -3.32 -1.91
N VAL A 20 9.12 -4.36 -1.19
CA VAL A 20 9.65 -5.59 -1.79
C VAL A 20 8.63 -6.28 -2.69
N ASN A 21 7.35 -6.25 -2.32
CA ASN A 21 6.29 -6.95 -3.07
C ASN A 21 5.65 -6.10 -4.18
N THR A 22 5.70 -4.77 -4.08
CA THR A 22 4.99 -3.87 -5.00
C THR A 22 5.91 -3.02 -5.86
N GLY A 23 7.16 -2.84 -5.44
CA GLY A 23 8.10 -1.89 -6.03
C GLY A 23 7.80 -0.42 -5.69
N VAL A 24 6.75 -0.13 -4.92
CA VAL A 24 6.37 1.23 -4.53
C VAL A 24 7.33 1.75 -3.47
N ASN A 25 7.86 2.96 -3.70
CA ASN A 25 8.92 3.54 -2.89
C ASN A 25 8.58 3.52 -1.37
N GLN A 26 9.49 2.98 -0.57
CA GLN A 26 9.31 2.87 0.88
C GLN A 26 9.11 4.24 1.57
N GLY A 27 9.79 5.28 1.10
CA GLY A 27 9.65 6.66 1.58
C GLY A 27 8.24 7.20 1.30
N LEU A 28 7.70 6.99 0.10
CA LEU A 28 6.31 7.37 -0.22
C LEU A 28 5.31 6.72 0.74
N ILE A 29 5.50 5.43 1.07
CA ILE A 29 4.65 4.72 2.02
C ILE A 29 4.80 5.30 3.43
N GLY A 30 6.04 5.63 3.83
CA GLY A 30 6.34 6.30 5.10
C GLY A 30 5.68 7.68 5.21
N ASP A 31 5.81 8.51 4.17
CA ASP A 31 5.22 9.84 4.12
C ASP A 31 3.69 9.80 4.23
N ILE A 32 3.04 8.77 3.67
CA ILE A 32 1.59 8.57 3.84
C ILE A 32 1.25 8.13 5.27
N LYS A 33 2.04 7.24 5.88
CA LYS A 33 1.85 6.81 7.28
C LYS A 33 1.98 7.96 8.26
N ASP A 34 2.96 8.82 8.02
CA ASP A 34 3.27 9.98 8.87
C ASP A 34 2.34 11.18 8.59
N GLY A 35 1.49 11.09 7.56
CA GLY A 35 0.52 12.12 7.20
C GLY A 35 1.09 13.31 6.41
N TYR A 36 2.34 13.22 5.93
CA TYR A 36 2.94 14.21 5.03
C TYR A 36 2.34 14.16 3.62
N LEU A 37 1.90 12.97 3.19
CA LEU A 37 1.24 12.74 1.91
C LEU A 37 -0.08 11.99 2.10
N THR A 38 -0.92 12.00 1.06
CA THR A 38 -2.18 11.23 1.03
C THR A 38 -2.17 10.23 -0.10
N ILE A 39 -3.02 9.21 -0.04
CA ILE A 39 -3.14 8.25 -1.15
C ILE A 39 -3.44 8.93 -2.49
N ASP A 40 -4.19 10.04 -2.50
CA ASP A 40 -4.52 10.74 -3.74
C ASP A 40 -3.33 11.49 -4.37
N SER A 41 -2.22 11.63 -3.64
CA SER A 41 -1.01 12.29 -4.13
C SER A 41 -0.05 11.35 -4.88
N MET A 42 -0.28 10.03 -4.86
CA MET A 42 0.60 9.08 -5.55
C MET A 42 0.23 8.92 -7.03
N PRO A 43 1.19 8.55 -7.90
CA PRO A 43 0.91 8.15 -9.27
C PRO A 43 -0.07 6.97 -9.33
N TYR A 44 -0.98 6.98 -10.30
CA TYR A 44 -1.98 5.92 -10.48
C TYR A 44 -1.35 4.51 -10.58
N ILE A 45 -0.19 4.38 -11.22
CA ILE A 45 0.52 3.10 -11.34
C ILE A 45 0.95 2.53 -9.97
N ASP A 46 1.34 3.39 -9.03
CA ASP A 46 1.72 2.96 -7.69
C ASP A 46 0.46 2.62 -6.89
N ALA A 47 -0.64 3.36 -7.08
CA ALA A 47 -1.93 3.01 -6.49
C ALA A 47 -2.44 1.64 -6.96
N GLU A 48 -2.32 1.33 -8.25
CA GLU A 48 -2.67 0.00 -8.79
C GLU A 48 -1.82 -1.11 -8.17
N ARG A 49 -0.50 -0.92 -8.09
CA ARG A 49 0.41 -1.90 -7.49
C ARG A 49 0.06 -2.20 -6.03
N LEU A 50 -0.20 -1.16 -5.23
CA LEU A 50 -0.62 -1.31 -3.83
C LEU A 50 -1.98 -2.01 -3.75
N TYR A 51 -2.92 -1.67 -4.63
CA TYR A 51 -4.24 -2.28 -4.64
C TYR A 51 -4.20 -3.77 -4.97
N HIS A 52 -3.44 -4.17 -6.00
CA HIS A 52 -3.31 -5.57 -6.38
C HIS A 52 -2.73 -6.41 -5.23
N PHE A 53 -1.66 -5.93 -4.60
CA PHE A 53 -1.06 -6.60 -3.45
C PHE A 53 -2.02 -6.68 -2.26
N ALA A 54 -2.80 -5.63 -1.98
CA ALA A 54 -3.82 -5.65 -0.93
C ALA A 54 -4.89 -6.72 -1.20
N MET A 55 -5.32 -6.86 -2.45
CA MET A 55 -6.32 -7.86 -2.85
C MET A 55 -5.79 -9.30 -2.78
N GLU A 56 -4.54 -9.53 -3.21
CA GLU A 56 -3.86 -10.82 -3.07
C GLU A 56 -3.73 -11.25 -1.61
N ARG A 57 -3.37 -10.33 -0.71
CA ARG A 57 -3.31 -10.63 0.72
C ARG A 57 -4.68 -10.98 1.30
N LYS A 58 -5.73 -10.26 0.90
CA LYS A 58 -7.08 -10.56 1.37
C LYS A 58 -7.53 -11.96 0.98
N SER A 59 -7.28 -12.38 -0.26
CA SER A 59 -7.68 -13.70 -0.73
C SER A 59 -7.00 -14.83 0.07
N LEU A 60 -5.75 -14.63 0.50
CA LEU A 60 -5.02 -15.59 1.35
C LEU A 60 -5.57 -15.70 2.78
N VAL A 61 -6.18 -14.64 3.32
CA VAL A 61 -6.75 -14.63 4.68
C VAL A 61 -8.18 -15.18 4.73
N THR A 62 -8.92 -15.09 3.62
CA THR A 62 -10.32 -15.58 3.52
C THR A 62 -10.47 -17.04 3.09
N ASN A 63 -9.37 -17.77 2.85
CA ASN A 63 -9.37 -19.19 2.48
C ASN A 63 -9.06 -20.10 3.68
#